data_AF-A0A9E2BJG8-F1
#
_entry.id   AF-A0A9E2BJG8-F1
#
_cell.length_a   1.000
_cell.length_b   1.000
_cell.length_c   1.000
_cell.angle_alpha   90.00
_cell.angle_beta   90.00
_cell.angle_gamma   90.00
#
_symmetry.space_group_name_H-M   'P 1'
#
loop_
_entity.id
_entity.type
_entity.pdbx_description
1 polymer ?
#
loop_
_entity_poly.entity_id
_entity_poly.type
_entity_poly.pdbx_seq_one_letter_code
_entity_poly.pdbx_strand_id
1 'polypeptide(L)'
;MRTFEDALDWALGIMRETMIRKQKDYGSGNISAFGEMGVLVRASDKVHRIKNLLGKREIPVNEPLFDSWLDLANYGLIGMLLREGLWGLPMEDELTE
;
A
#
# COMPACT_ATOMS: atom_id res chain seq x y z
N MET A 1 2.40 6.94 -21.61
CA MET A 1 1.03 6.42 -21.47
C MET A 1 0.20 6.95 -22.62
N ARG A 2 -0.51 6.10 -23.34
CA ARG A 2 -1.34 6.45 -24.50
C ARG A 2 -2.83 6.30 -24.19
N THR A 3 -3.20 5.46 -23.23
CA THR A 3 -4.59 5.25 -22.79
C THR A 3 -4.75 5.33 -21.27
N PHE A 4 -5.99 5.28 -20.78
CA PHE A 4 -6.29 5.21 -19.35
C PHE A 4 -5.89 3.84 -18.78
N GLU A 5 -6.04 2.78 -19.56
CA GLU A 5 -5.56 1.43 -19.25
C GLU A 5 -4.05 1.43 -19.04
N ASP A 6 -3.27 2.07 -19.94
CA ASP A 6 -1.80 2.21 -19.74
C ASP A 6 -1.47 2.90 -18.41
N ALA A 7 -2.29 3.86 -17.96
CA ALA A 7 -2.08 4.57 -16.70
C ALA A 7 -2.47 3.71 -15.49
N LEU A 8 -3.56 2.94 -15.60
CA LEU A 8 -3.96 1.98 -14.57
C LEU A 8 -2.94 0.86 -14.42
N ASP A 9 -2.46 0.29 -15.53
CA ASP A 9 -1.47 -0.78 -15.54
C ASP A 9 -0.17 -0.32 -14.87
N TRP A 10 0.25 0.92 -15.16
CA TRP A 10 1.39 1.53 -14.48
C TRP A 10 1.17 1.67 -12.97
N ALA A 11 0.02 2.19 -12.54
CA ALA A 11 -0.28 2.38 -11.12
C ALA A 11 -0.36 1.04 -10.37
N LEU A 12 -1.06 0.07 -10.93
CA LEU A 12 -1.21 -1.28 -10.38
C LEU A 12 0.14 -2.01 -10.32
N GLY A 13 1.00 -1.83 -11.32
CA GLY A 13 2.37 -2.36 -11.33
C GLY A 13 3.18 -1.84 -10.14
N ILE A 14 3.21 -0.52 -9.93
CA ILE A 14 3.94 0.09 -8.80
C ILE A 14 3.37 -0.35 -7.44
N MET A 15 2.03 -0.44 -7.34
CA MET A 15 1.35 -0.95 -6.15
C MET A 15 1.81 -2.36 -5.82
N ARG A 16 1.77 -3.27 -6.81
CA ARG A 16 2.19 -4.67 -6.66
C ARG A 16 3.65 -4.79 -6.23
N GLU A 17 4.56 -4.12 -6.94
CA GLU A 17 5.99 -4.15 -6.62
C GLU A 17 6.28 -3.65 -5.20
N THR A 18 5.62 -2.56 -4.81
CA THR A 18 5.77 -1.99 -3.47
C THR A 18 5.24 -2.91 -2.38
N MET A 19 4.08 -3.53 -2.59
CA MET A 19 3.54 -4.47 -1.61
C MET A 19 4.41 -5.72 -1.47
N ILE A 20 4.89 -6.30 -2.57
CA ILE A 20 5.75 -7.50 -2.53
C ILE A 20 7.04 -7.18 -1.76
N ARG A 21 7.69 -6.06 -2.08
CA ARG A 21 8.90 -5.62 -1.36
C ARG A 21 8.64 -5.49 0.13
N LYS A 22 7.60 -4.74 0.53
CA LYS A 22 7.25 -4.54 1.94
C LYS A 22 6.90 -5.86 2.65
N GLN A 23 6.19 -6.76 1.98
CA GLN A 23 5.83 -8.06 2.55
C GLN A 23 7.07 -8.92 2.79
N LYS A 24 8.07 -8.87 1.89
CA LYS A 24 9.37 -9.52 2.10
C LYS A 24 10.16 -8.91 3.26
N ASP A 25 10.13 -7.58 3.40
CA ASP A 25 10.86 -6.87 4.46
C ASP A 25 10.24 -7.06 5.86
N TYR A 26 8.91 -7.05 5.97
CA TYR A 26 8.20 -6.99 7.26
C TYR A 26 7.42 -8.26 7.62
N GLY A 27 7.14 -9.14 6.65
CA GLY A 27 6.21 -10.24 6.81
C GLY A 27 4.75 -9.80 7.02
N SER A 28 3.85 -10.78 7.13
CA SER A 28 2.40 -10.56 7.29
C SER A 28 1.97 -10.26 8.73
N GLY A 29 2.78 -10.66 9.72
CA GLY A 29 2.36 -10.78 11.12
C GLY A 29 1.89 -9.47 11.75
N ASN A 30 2.57 -8.35 11.46
CA ASN A 30 2.21 -7.04 12.02
C ASN A 30 0.81 -6.59 11.58
N ILE A 31 0.41 -6.86 10.34
CA ILE A 31 -0.93 -6.52 9.87
C ILE A 31 -1.95 -7.50 10.46
N SER A 32 -1.64 -8.80 10.45
CA SER A 32 -2.53 -9.84 10.98
C SER A 32 -2.87 -9.62 12.47
N ALA A 33 -1.91 -9.13 13.26
CA ALA A 33 -2.10 -8.87 14.69
C ALA A 33 -3.18 -7.80 15.00
N PHE A 34 -3.39 -6.83 14.10
CA PHE A 34 -4.36 -5.75 14.29
C PHE A 34 -5.59 -5.84 13.38
N GLY A 35 -5.56 -6.70 12.37
CA GLY A 35 -6.66 -6.92 11.43
C GLY A 35 -7.10 -5.64 10.68
N GLU A 36 -8.33 -5.66 10.17
CA GLU A 36 -8.91 -4.55 9.39
C GLU A 36 -8.89 -3.22 10.15
N MET A 37 -9.07 -3.24 11.48
CA MET A 37 -9.04 -2.02 12.30
C MET A 37 -7.65 -1.36 12.29
N GLY A 38 -6.59 -2.17 12.40
CA GLY A 38 -5.22 -1.68 12.29
C GLY A 38 -4.88 -1.11 10.92
N VAL A 39 -5.50 -1.65 9.86
CA VAL A 39 -5.37 -1.11 8.50
C VAL A 39 -6.08 0.23 8.39
N LEU A 40 -7.31 0.34 8.91
CA LEU A 40 -8.08 1.59 8.89
C LEU A 40 -7.35 2.75 9.60
N VAL A 41 -6.77 2.49 10.76
CA VAL A 41 -5.99 3.50 11.51
C VAL A 41 -4.79 3.98 10.69
N ARG A 42 -4.02 3.06 10.10
CA ARG A 42 -2.85 3.42 9.27
C ARG A 42 -3.25 4.16 7.99
N ALA A 43 -4.36 3.77 7.37
CA ALA A 43 -4.92 4.50 6.23
C ALA A 43 -5.30 5.94 6.62
N SER A 44 -5.89 6.12 7.81
CA SER A 44 -6.20 7.45 8.36
C SER A 44 -4.95 8.32 8.49
N ASP A 45 -3.83 7.78 8.98
CA ASP A 45 -2.57 8.53 9.07
C ASP A 45 -2.11 9.05 7.70
N LYS A 46 -2.25 8.22 6.65
CA LYS A 46 -1.92 8.61 5.27
C LYS A 46 -2.86 9.67 4.72
N VAL A 47 -4.16 9.61 5.00
CA VAL A 47 -5.13 10.65 4.66
C VAL A 47 -4.75 12.00 5.32
N HIS A 48 -4.40 11.99 6.61
CA HIS A 48 -3.98 13.19 7.32
C HIS A 48 -2.69 13.79 6.73
N ARG A 49 -1.73 12.93 6.37
CA ARG A 49 -0.49 13.36 5.70
C ARG A 49 -0.76 13.99 4.34
N ILE A 50 -1.59 13.36 3.51
CA ILE A 50 -2.00 13.89 2.19
C ILE A 50 -2.64 15.28 2.37
N LYS A 51 -3.60 15.40 3.29
CA LYS A 51 -4.27 16.67 3.59
C LYS A 51 -3.27 17.77 3.99
N ASN A 52 -2.31 17.44 4.86
CA ASN A 52 -1.27 18.37 5.29
C ASN A 52 -0.39 18.83 4.12
N LEU A 53 0.07 17.90 3.29
CA LEU A 53 0.93 18.22 2.15
C LEU A 53 0.20 19.01 1.06
N LEU A 54 -1.07 18.71 0.78
CA LEU A 54 -1.88 19.49 -0.16
C LEU A 54 -2.17 20.91 0.34
N GLY A 55 -2.28 21.08 1.67
CA GLY A 55 -2.47 22.39 2.30
C GLY A 55 -1.20 23.26 2.32
N LYS A 56 -0.03 22.65 2.16
CA LYS A 56 1.26 23.36 2.12
C LYS A 56 1.65 23.65 0.67
N ARG A 57 2.18 24.85 0.41
CA ARG A 57 2.75 25.23 -0.90
C ARG A 57 4.22 24.80 -1.06
N GLU A 58 4.74 24.04 -0.12
CA GLU A 58 6.16 23.65 -0.04
C GLU A 58 6.35 22.21 -0.53
N ILE A 59 7.49 21.96 -1.17
CA ILE A 59 7.88 20.62 -1.62
C ILE A 59 8.23 19.78 -0.38
N PRO A 60 7.64 18.58 -0.20
CA PRO A 60 7.97 17.72 0.92
C PRO A 60 9.46 17.36 0.93
N VAL A 61 10.13 17.51 2.08
CA VAL A 61 11.58 17.24 2.22
C VAL A 61 11.90 15.75 2.34
N ASN A 62 11.04 14.97 2.98
CA ASN A 62 11.36 13.60 3.39
C ASN A 62 10.71 12.49 2.54
N GLU A 63 9.42 12.63 2.20
CA GLU A 63 8.68 11.60 1.46
C GLU A 63 7.71 12.31 0.50
N PRO A 64 7.75 12.01 -0.81
CA PRO A 64 6.83 12.55 -1.80
C PRO A 64 5.35 12.42 -1.42
N LEU A 65 4.51 13.30 -1.96
CA LEU A 65 3.05 13.15 -1.85
C LEU A 65 2.56 11.84 -2.51
N PHE A 66 3.21 11.45 -3.60
CA PHE A 66 2.90 10.22 -4.35
C PHE A 66 2.96 8.98 -3.45
N ASP A 67 4.00 8.85 -2.62
CA ASP A 67 4.18 7.68 -1.75
C ASP A 67 3.03 7.54 -0.74
N SER A 68 2.44 8.64 -0.29
CA SER A 68 1.27 8.58 0.59
C SER A 68 0.00 8.15 -0.11
N TRP A 69 -0.19 8.54 -1.38
CA TRP A 69 -1.29 8.02 -2.17
C TRP A 69 -1.11 6.53 -2.47
N LEU A 70 0.11 6.12 -2.78
CA LEU A 70 0.47 4.72 -3.01
C LEU A 70 0.22 3.86 -1.76
N ASP A 71 0.68 4.32 -0.59
CA ASP A 71 0.43 3.63 0.67
C ASP A 71 -1.06 3.57 1.02
N LEU A 72 -1.80 4.65 0.82
CA LEU A 72 -3.24 4.67 1.05
C LEU A 72 -3.97 3.64 0.16
N ALA A 73 -3.62 3.59 -1.14
CA ALA A 73 -4.19 2.62 -2.07
C ALA A 73 -3.85 1.17 -1.65
N ASN A 74 -2.60 0.92 -1.26
CA ASN A 74 -2.17 -0.39 -0.79
C ASN A 74 -2.84 -0.78 0.53
N TYR A 75 -3.09 0.15 1.47
CA TYR A 75 -3.88 -0.17 2.67
C TYR A 75 -5.31 -0.58 2.34
N GLY A 76 -5.94 0.05 1.35
CA GLY A 76 -7.24 -0.41 0.85
C GLY A 76 -7.18 -1.85 0.34
N LEU A 77 -6.15 -2.17 -0.44
CA LEU A 77 -5.94 -3.52 -0.98
C LEU A 77 -5.65 -4.55 0.12
N ILE A 78 -4.83 -4.20 1.12
CA ILE A 78 -4.57 -5.04 2.30
C ILE A 78 -5.88 -5.34 3.04
N GLY A 79 -6.75 -4.34 3.21
CA GLY A 79 -8.07 -4.52 3.82
C GLY A 79 -8.93 -5.52 3.05
N MET A 80 -8.93 -5.45 1.71
CA MET A 80 -9.62 -6.45 0.87
C MET A 80 -9.04 -7.86 1.06
N LEU A 81 -7.71 -8.00 1.06
CA LEU A 81 -7.06 -9.31 1.23
C LEU A 81 -7.31 -9.91 2.62
N LEU A 82 -7.35 -9.10 3.67
CA LEU A 82 -7.72 -9.55 5.01
C LEU A 82 -9.17 -10.05 5.04
N ARG A 83 -10.09 -9.27 4.44
CA ARG A 83 -11.52 -9.60 4.39
C ARG A 83 -11.78 -10.94 3.71
N GLU A 84 -11.04 -11.22 2.64
CA GLU A 84 -11.15 -12.46 1.86
C GLU A 84 -10.29 -13.61 2.43
N GLY A 85 -9.54 -13.40 3.53
CA GLY A 85 -8.68 -14.42 4.11
C GLY A 85 -7.45 -14.78 3.25
N LEU A 86 -7.07 -13.90 2.32
CA LEU A 86 -5.95 -14.08 1.39
C LEU A 86 -4.65 -13.42 1.90
N TRP A 87 -4.73 -12.62 2.96
CA TRP A 87 -3.56 -11.99 3.56
C TRP A 87 -2.65 -13.03 4.23
N GLY A 88 -1.37 -13.03 3.85
CA GLY A 88 -0.38 -13.95 4.42
C GLY A 88 -0.23 -15.27 3.67
N LEU A 89 -0.81 -15.40 2.48
CA LEU A 89 -0.42 -16.47 1.54
C LEU A 89 1.11 -16.44 1.28
N PRO A 90 1.72 -17.60 1.08
CA PRO A 90 3.15 -17.70 0.79
C PRO A 90 3.50 -17.02 -0.54
N MET A 91 4.72 -16.50 -0.62
CA MET A 91 5.28 -15.98 -1.85
C MET A 91 5.64 -17.10 -2.83
N GLU A 92 5.71 -16.77 -4.11
CA GLU A 92 6.07 -17.73 -5.16
C GLU A 92 7.43 -18.40 -4.93
N ASP A 93 8.42 -17.64 -4.43
CA ASP A 93 9.75 -18.15 -4.09
C ASP A 93 9.78 -19.00 -2.82
N GLU A 94 8.71 -19.00 -2.01
CA GLU A 94 8.54 -19.88 -0.84
C GLU A 94 7.84 -21.20 -1.20
N LEU A 95 7.27 -21.32 -2.40
CA LEU A 95 6.56 -22.50 -2.87
C LEU A 95 7.43 -23.45 -3.70
N THR A 96 8.58 -22.99 -4.18
CA THR A 96 9.54 -23.80 -4.92
C THR A 96 10.53 -24.46 -3.97
N GLU A 97 10.07 -25.48 -3.24
CA GLU A 97 10.88 -26.55 -2.66
C GLU A 97 10.54 -27.89 -3.32
#